data_AF-A0A120FWA7-F1
#
_entry.id   AF-A0A120FWA7-F1
#
_cell.length_a   1.000
_cell.length_b   1.000
_cell.length_c   1.000
_cell.angle_alpha   90.00
_cell.angle_beta   90.00
_cell.angle_gamma   90.00
#
_symmetry.space_group_name_H-M   'P 1'
#
loop_
_entity.id
_entity.type
_entity.pdbx_description
1 polymer ?
#
loop_
_entity_poly.entity_id
_entity_poly.type
_entity_poly.pdbx_seq_one_letter_code
_entity_poly.pdbx_strand_id
1 'polypeptide(L)'
;MKDFVYIIEFGPKLVKIGRSRKPDLRVLNVSSASGRKSRRVWVSPPIMNAGDVERRAHASVGEFRGHGEWFNCPFDLAVERSSRLISEQDLWTDEKDDERSRKSRADFDSLIHHIFPSSSSGNKLNLDAEYRERFKREIFDRSIENYVSFLEVDSARGRIFDEQIALHERAVKSLDGLSIDTVCELIFLRALGSEEYLKATMMSGVYMGHVTENCMMVLGDAEKIPGMMDVIEQTARERLAARDMAK
;
A
#
# COMPACT_ATOMS: atom_id res chain seq x y z
N MET A 1 13.35 9.36 -11.08
CA MET A 1 12.83 7.99 -11.34
C MET A 1 11.79 8.01 -12.45
N LYS A 2 11.96 7.16 -13.48
CA LYS A 2 11.11 7.11 -14.69
C LYS A 2 9.69 6.62 -14.37
N ASP A 3 8.68 7.30 -14.90
CA ASP A 3 7.27 6.90 -14.83
C ASP A 3 6.68 6.91 -16.25
N PHE A 4 5.61 6.15 -16.47
CA PHE A 4 5.05 5.90 -17.80
C PHE A 4 3.52 5.92 -17.74
N VAL A 5 2.86 6.37 -18.81
CA VAL A 5 1.44 6.11 -19.06
C VAL A 5 1.33 4.91 -19.99
N TYR A 6 0.41 4.00 -19.70
CA TYR A 6 0.16 2.82 -20.50
C TYR A 6 -1.33 2.70 -20.84
N ILE A 7 -1.60 2.02 -21.96
CA ILE A 7 -2.95 1.66 -22.42
C ILE A 7 -2.95 0.17 -22.71
N ILE A 8 -3.92 -0.56 -22.18
CA ILE A 8 -4.08 -2.00 -22.39
C ILE A 8 -5.43 -2.26 -23.05
N GLU A 9 -5.44 -2.98 -24.16
CA GLU A 9 -6.65 -3.51 -24.78
C GLU A 9 -6.98 -4.90 -24.23
N PHE A 10 -8.22 -5.12 -23.79
CA PHE A 10 -8.71 -6.42 -23.33
C PHE A 10 -9.83 -6.99 -24.24
N GLY A 11 -10.45 -6.16 -25.07
CA GLY A 11 -11.54 -6.54 -25.98
C GLY A 11 -11.74 -5.52 -27.09
N PRO A 12 -12.69 -5.73 -28.02
CA PRO A 12 -12.85 -4.91 -29.23
C PRO A 12 -12.99 -3.40 -28.98
N LYS A 13 -13.55 -3.02 -27.84
CA LYS A 13 -13.69 -1.62 -27.42
C LYS A 13 -13.34 -1.44 -25.94
N LEU A 14 -12.60 -2.36 -25.33
CA LEU A 14 -12.37 -2.30 -23.88
C LEU A 14 -10.91 -2.05 -23.60
N VAL A 15 -10.62 -0.86 -23.10
CA VAL A 15 -9.26 -0.45 -22.74
C VAL A 15 -9.17 -0.01 -21.29
N LYS A 16 -7.97 -0.15 -20.73
CA LYS A 16 -7.58 0.46 -19.45
C LYS A 16 -6.45 1.43 -19.69
N ILE A 17 -6.56 2.65 -19.17
CA ILE A 17 -5.50 3.66 -19.20
C ILE A 17 -4.97 3.81 -17.79
N GLY A 18 -3.67 3.67 -17.58
CA GLY A 18 -3.07 3.84 -16.26
C GLY A 18 -1.64 4.36 -16.33
N ARG A 19 -1.01 4.55 -15.16
CA ARG A 19 0.43 4.82 -15.06
C ARG A 19 1.20 3.82 -14.21
N SER A 20 2.48 3.66 -14.50
CA SER A 20 3.38 2.81 -13.72
C SER A 20 4.84 3.07 -14.04
N ARG A 21 5.70 2.90 -13.03
CA ARG A 21 7.16 2.85 -13.17
C ARG A 21 7.66 1.57 -13.84
N LYS A 22 6.86 0.50 -13.79
CA LYS A 22 7.15 -0.83 -14.36
C LYS A 22 5.92 -1.31 -15.14
N PRO A 23 5.61 -0.71 -16.30
CA PRO A 23 4.38 -0.95 -17.04
C PRO A 23 4.20 -2.44 -17.39
N ASP A 24 5.26 -3.16 -17.74
CA ASP A 24 5.20 -4.59 -18.07
C ASP A 24 4.64 -5.43 -16.92
N LEU A 25 5.17 -5.24 -15.70
CA LEU A 25 4.66 -5.92 -14.50
C LEU A 25 3.21 -5.49 -14.19
N ARG A 26 2.89 -4.22 -14.41
CA ARG A 26 1.54 -3.71 -14.16
C ARG A 26 0.53 -4.32 -15.12
N VAL A 27 0.88 -4.50 -16.39
CA VAL A 27 0.04 -5.17 -17.40
C VAL A 27 -0.28 -6.60 -16.97
N LEU A 28 0.72 -7.35 -16.50
CA LEU A 28 0.53 -8.72 -15.99
C LEU A 28 -0.40 -8.73 -14.78
N ASN A 29 -0.15 -7.84 -13.80
CA ASN A 29 -0.96 -7.75 -12.59
C ASN A 29 -2.42 -7.38 -12.90
N VAL A 30 -2.66 -6.44 -13.81
CA VAL A 30 -4.02 -6.08 -14.23
C VAL A 30 -4.70 -7.25 -14.95
N SER A 31 -3.99 -7.95 -15.83
CA SER A 31 -4.54 -9.11 -16.55
C SER A 31 -4.93 -10.22 -15.58
N SER A 32 -4.06 -10.53 -14.62
CA SER A 32 -4.31 -11.51 -13.57
C SER A 32 -5.50 -11.12 -12.68
N ALA A 33 -5.52 -9.87 -12.17
CA ALA A 33 -6.56 -9.41 -11.25
C ALA A 33 -7.94 -9.27 -11.91
N SER A 34 -7.99 -8.95 -13.20
CA SER A 34 -9.26 -8.80 -13.93
C SER A 34 -9.77 -10.10 -14.56
N GLY A 35 -8.95 -11.16 -14.57
CA GLY A 35 -9.25 -12.40 -15.30
C GLY A 35 -9.30 -12.24 -16.83
N ARG A 36 -8.78 -11.13 -17.36
CA ARG A 36 -8.81 -10.81 -18.80
C ARG A 36 -7.41 -10.86 -19.39
N LYS A 37 -7.29 -11.45 -20.58
CA LYS A 37 -6.02 -11.44 -21.34
C LYS A 37 -5.88 -10.12 -22.09
N SER A 38 -4.73 -9.47 -21.94
CA SER A 38 -4.37 -8.31 -22.76
C SER A 38 -4.13 -8.73 -24.21
N ARG A 39 -4.59 -7.92 -25.17
CA ARG A 39 -4.44 -8.13 -26.61
C ARG A 39 -3.36 -7.23 -27.20
N ARG A 40 -3.43 -5.94 -26.88
CA ARG A 40 -2.47 -4.91 -27.29
C ARG A 40 -2.10 -4.05 -26.09
N VAL A 41 -0.86 -3.55 -26.10
CA VAL A 41 -0.35 -2.64 -25.07
C VAL A 41 0.37 -1.51 -25.78
N TRP A 42 0.10 -0.29 -25.35
CA TRP A 42 0.89 0.88 -25.69
C TRP A 42 1.47 1.46 -24.41
N VAL A 43 2.72 1.87 -24.46
CA VAL A 43 3.42 2.51 -23.34
C VAL A 43 4.03 3.80 -23.87
N SER A 44 3.83 4.89 -23.17
CA SER A 44 4.43 6.18 -23.51
C SER A 44 5.96 6.12 -23.37
N PRO A 45 6.69 7.12 -23.89
CA PRO A 45 8.03 7.40 -23.41
C PRO A 45 8.05 7.67 -21.88
N PRO A 46 9.22 7.61 -21.23
CA PRO A 46 9.38 8.05 -19.84
C PRO A 46 8.96 9.52 -19.66
N ILE A 47 8.21 9.82 -18.59
CA ILE A 47 7.63 11.15 -18.32
C ILE A 47 7.80 11.56 -16.84
N MET A 48 7.96 12.86 -16.58
CA MET A 48 8.19 13.41 -15.23
C MET A 48 6.92 13.45 -14.37
N ASN A 49 5.77 13.76 -15.00
CA ASN A 49 4.48 14.01 -14.35
C ASN A 49 3.40 13.05 -14.86
N ALA A 50 3.68 11.74 -14.81
CA ALA A 50 2.77 10.72 -15.34
C ALA A 50 1.34 10.80 -14.81
N GLY A 51 1.14 11.24 -13.55
CA GLY A 51 -0.18 11.44 -12.97
C GLY A 51 -1.01 12.51 -13.68
N ASP A 52 -0.40 13.62 -14.09
CA ASP A 52 -1.09 14.68 -14.82
C ASP A 52 -1.37 14.29 -16.26
N VAL A 53 -0.44 13.59 -16.91
CA VAL A 53 -0.63 13.04 -18.26
C VAL A 53 -1.75 12.00 -18.26
N GLU A 54 -1.75 11.07 -17.30
CA GLU A 54 -2.80 10.05 -17.11
C GLU A 54 -4.17 10.70 -16.92
N ARG A 55 -4.26 11.71 -16.05
CA ARG A 55 -5.50 12.44 -15.79
C ARG A 55 -6.02 13.14 -17.06
N ARG A 56 -5.14 13.79 -17.82
CA ARG A 56 -5.49 14.40 -19.12
C ARG A 56 -5.93 13.34 -20.13
N ALA A 57 -5.23 12.20 -20.19
CA ALA A 57 -5.58 11.08 -21.07
C ALA A 57 -6.97 10.54 -20.74
N HIS A 58 -7.27 10.31 -19.46
CA HIS A 58 -8.60 9.91 -18.99
C HIS A 58 -9.68 10.92 -19.38
N ALA A 59 -9.42 12.22 -19.21
CA ALA A 59 -10.36 13.26 -19.59
C ALA A 59 -10.61 13.29 -21.11
N SER A 60 -9.56 13.05 -21.90
CA SER A 60 -9.65 13.04 -23.37
C SER A 60 -10.47 11.90 -23.94
N VAL A 61 -10.73 10.83 -23.19
CA VAL A 61 -11.64 9.74 -23.57
C VAL A 61 -12.80 9.60 -22.57
N GLY A 62 -13.10 10.67 -21.84
CA GLY A 62 -14.04 10.65 -20.73
C GLY A 62 -15.45 10.26 -21.16
N GLU A 63 -15.84 10.54 -22.40
CA GLU A 63 -17.15 10.15 -22.95
C GLU A 63 -17.31 8.63 -23.11
N PHE A 64 -16.20 7.89 -23.13
CA PHE A 64 -16.19 6.43 -23.20
C PHE A 64 -15.98 5.77 -21.84
N ARG A 65 -15.90 6.53 -20.75
CA ARG A 65 -15.58 6.00 -19.43
C ARG A 65 -16.66 5.02 -18.97
N GLY A 66 -16.23 3.79 -18.64
CA GLY A 66 -17.06 2.79 -17.97
C GLY A 66 -16.94 2.94 -16.46
N HIS A 67 -16.11 2.12 -15.84
CA HIS A 67 -15.87 2.17 -14.39
C HIS A 67 -14.40 2.49 -14.09
N GLY A 68 -14.15 3.54 -13.30
CA GLY A 68 -12.81 3.96 -12.90
C GLY A 68 -11.90 4.28 -14.10
N GLU A 69 -10.85 3.48 -14.26
CA GLU A 69 -9.82 3.61 -15.30
C GLU A 69 -10.12 2.79 -16.57
N TRP A 70 -11.33 2.24 -16.70
CA TRP A 70 -11.75 1.43 -17.83
C TRP A 70 -12.62 2.24 -18.80
N PHE A 71 -12.38 2.10 -20.09
CA PHE A 71 -13.03 2.86 -21.15
C PHE A 71 -13.54 1.94 -22.26
N ASN A 72 -14.74 2.24 -22.78
CA ASN A 72 -15.41 1.54 -23.85
C ASN A 72 -15.12 2.19 -25.23
N CYS A 73 -13.85 2.28 -25.62
CA CYS A 73 -13.40 2.82 -26.90
C CYS A 73 -12.38 1.92 -27.62
N PRO A 74 -12.19 2.09 -28.94
CA PRO A 74 -11.12 1.42 -29.68
C PRO A 74 -9.73 1.80 -29.14
N PHE A 75 -8.82 0.82 -29.09
CA PHE A 75 -7.44 1.04 -28.61
C PHE A 75 -6.70 2.14 -29.37
N ASP A 76 -6.82 2.16 -30.69
CA ASP A 76 -6.10 3.14 -31.51
C ASP A 76 -6.58 4.57 -31.25
N LEU A 77 -7.87 4.76 -30.98
CA LEU A 77 -8.42 6.06 -30.56
C LEU A 77 -7.85 6.50 -29.21
N ALA A 78 -7.78 5.59 -28.24
CA ALA A 78 -7.22 5.89 -26.92
C ALA A 78 -5.73 6.26 -26.99
N VAL A 79 -4.95 5.55 -27.82
CA VAL A 79 -3.54 5.84 -28.08
C VAL A 79 -3.37 7.18 -28.79
N GLU A 80 -4.14 7.44 -29.85
CA GLU A 80 -4.11 8.71 -30.58
C GLU A 80 -4.38 9.90 -29.66
N ARG A 81 -5.44 9.85 -28.85
CA ARG A 81 -5.79 10.96 -27.94
C ARG A 81 -4.77 11.12 -26.81
N SER A 82 -4.28 10.02 -26.24
CA SER A 82 -3.33 10.07 -25.12
C SER A 82 -1.94 10.53 -25.57
N SER A 83 -1.46 10.07 -26.72
CA SER A 83 -0.13 10.44 -27.25
C SER A 83 -0.04 11.93 -27.60
N ARG A 84 -1.11 12.55 -28.12
CA ARG A 84 -1.17 13.99 -28.41
C ARG A 84 -1.08 14.89 -27.18
N LEU A 85 -1.33 14.36 -25.99
CA LEU A 85 -1.26 15.12 -24.74
C LEU A 85 0.14 15.18 -24.16
N ILE A 86 1.06 14.34 -24.64
CA ILE A 86 2.44 14.30 -24.17
C ILE A 86 3.22 15.38 -24.91
N SER A 87 3.66 16.39 -24.16
CA SER A 87 4.53 17.45 -24.67
C SER A 87 6.00 17.13 -24.39
N GLU A 88 6.93 17.83 -25.05
CA GLU A 88 8.36 17.74 -24.75
C GLU A 88 8.69 18.11 -23.29
N GLN A 89 7.88 18.96 -22.68
CA GLN A 89 8.02 19.32 -21.27
C GLN A 89 7.69 18.16 -20.34
N ASP A 90 6.77 17.27 -20.75
CA ASP A 90 6.40 16.07 -19.99
C ASP A 90 7.47 14.99 -20.04
N LEU A 91 8.28 14.95 -21.10
CA LEU A 91 9.32 13.94 -21.30
C LEU A 91 10.37 14.00 -20.19
N TRP A 92 10.74 12.83 -19.70
CA TRP A 92 11.81 12.65 -18.74
C TRP A 92 13.17 12.77 -19.43
N THR A 93 14.09 13.48 -18.78
CA THR A 93 15.52 13.52 -19.13
C THR A 93 16.34 13.44 -17.85
N ASP A 94 17.62 13.06 -17.96
CA ASP A 94 18.52 12.99 -16.81
C ASP A 94 18.64 14.37 -16.13
N GLU A 95 18.74 15.45 -16.90
CA GLU A 95 18.86 16.81 -16.38
C GLU A 95 17.64 17.26 -15.56
N LYS A 96 16.43 16.88 -16.03
CA LYS A 96 15.18 17.17 -15.31
C LYS A 96 15.06 16.36 -14.02
N ASP A 97 15.53 15.11 -14.00
CA ASP A 97 15.55 14.28 -12.79
C ASP A 97 16.54 14.84 -11.75
N ASP A 98 17.70 15.31 -12.21
CA ASP A 98 18.71 15.98 -11.38
C ASP A 98 18.19 17.30 -10.81
N GLU A 99 17.54 18.13 -11.62
CA GLU A 99 16.91 19.38 -11.16
C GLU A 99 15.83 19.11 -10.11
N ARG A 100 14.94 18.14 -10.37
CA ARG A 100 13.93 17.72 -9.39
C ARG A 100 14.56 17.24 -8.09
N SER A 101 15.63 16.45 -8.17
CA SER A 101 16.33 15.93 -6.99
C SER A 101 17.00 17.05 -6.19
N ARG A 102 17.62 18.03 -6.87
CA ARG A 102 18.17 19.23 -6.24
C ARG A 102 17.10 20.07 -5.55
N LYS A 103 15.97 20.31 -6.22
CA LYS A 103 14.85 21.06 -5.64
C LYS A 103 14.26 20.34 -4.42
N SER A 104 14.02 19.03 -4.53
CA SER A 104 13.49 18.23 -3.42
C SER A 104 14.43 18.23 -2.21
N ARG A 105 15.76 18.24 -2.42
CA ARG A 105 16.73 18.38 -1.33
C ARG A 105 16.67 19.77 -0.71
N ALA A 106 16.63 20.82 -1.52
CA ALA A 106 16.52 22.20 -1.03
C ALA A 106 15.22 22.43 -0.25
N ASP A 107 14.10 21.90 -0.74
CA ASP A 107 12.79 21.99 -0.06
C ASP A 107 12.82 21.23 1.28
N PHE A 108 13.45 20.05 1.31
CA PHE A 108 13.64 19.28 2.54
C PHE A 108 14.53 20.03 3.53
N ASP A 109 15.68 20.56 3.09
CA ASP A 109 16.60 21.34 3.92
C ASP A 109 15.90 22.59 4.49
N SER A 110 15.09 23.26 3.67
CA SER A 110 14.28 24.41 4.11
C SER A 110 13.23 24.01 5.15
N LEU A 111 12.57 22.86 4.97
CA LEU A 111 11.60 22.35 5.94
C LEU A 111 12.30 22.02 7.27
N ILE A 112 13.45 21.35 7.23
CA ILE A 112 14.27 21.07 8.40
C ILE A 112 14.68 22.38 9.10
N HIS A 113 15.13 23.38 8.35
CA HIS A 113 15.48 24.68 8.92
C HIS A 113 14.27 25.39 9.56
N HIS A 114 13.08 25.28 8.97
CA HIS A 114 11.87 25.89 9.52
C HIS A 114 11.39 25.21 10.80
N ILE A 115 11.51 23.88 10.88
CA ILE A 115 11.18 23.11 12.07
C ILE A 115 12.24 23.33 13.17
N PHE A 116 13.50 23.60 12.80
CA PHE A 116 14.63 23.70 13.73
C PHE A 116 15.49 24.98 13.54
N PRO A 117 14.95 26.19 13.83
CA PRO A 117 15.61 27.47 13.57
C PRO A 117 16.88 27.75 14.42
N SER A 118 17.14 27.00 15.49
CA SER A 118 18.17 27.31 16.50
C SER A 118 19.55 26.65 16.28
N SER A 119 19.76 25.90 15.19
CA SER A 119 20.97 25.06 15.00
C SER A 119 22.14 25.76 14.30
N SER A 120 22.11 27.09 14.20
CA SER A 120 23.04 27.88 13.38
C SER A 120 24.37 28.25 14.04
N SER A 121 24.65 27.85 15.29
CA SER A 121 25.93 28.17 15.95
C SER A 121 26.63 26.94 16.54
N GLY A 122 27.64 26.44 15.83
CA GLY A 122 28.82 25.74 16.39
C GLY A 122 28.66 24.33 16.96
N ASN A 123 27.46 23.88 17.34
CA ASN A 123 27.25 22.61 18.05
C ASN A 123 26.42 21.58 17.25
N LYS A 124 26.44 21.69 15.92
CA LYS A 124 25.62 20.89 14.97
C LYS A 124 25.78 19.36 15.11
N LEU A 125 26.95 18.87 15.51
CA LEU A 125 27.21 17.42 15.51
C LEU A 125 26.68 16.68 16.75
N ASN A 126 26.67 17.32 17.93
CA ASN A 126 26.24 16.66 19.17
C ASN A 126 24.72 16.73 19.39
N LEU A 127 24.08 17.86 19.03
CA LEU A 127 22.61 17.98 19.08
C LEU A 127 21.93 17.02 18.10
N ASP A 128 22.55 16.76 16.94
CA ASP A 128 22.03 15.85 15.93
C ASP A 128 22.10 14.38 16.41
N ALA A 129 23.17 13.98 17.11
CA ALA A 129 23.30 12.62 17.64
C ALA A 129 22.30 12.34 18.77
N GLU A 130 22.23 13.21 19.78
CA GLU A 130 21.30 13.03 20.91
C GLU A 130 19.84 13.06 20.45
N TYR A 131 19.52 13.96 19.51
CA TYR A 131 18.19 14.03 18.92
C TYR A 131 17.85 12.80 18.09
N ARG A 132 18.76 12.32 17.23
CA ARG A 132 18.55 11.09 16.45
C ARG A 132 18.31 9.90 17.36
N GLU A 133 19.07 9.77 18.44
CA GLU A 133 18.89 8.69 19.40
C GLU A 133 17.57 8.82 20.18
N ARG A 134 17.17 10.04 20.56
CA ARG A 134 15.86 10.28 21.16
C ARG A 134 14.73 9.92 20.18
N PHE A 135 14.81 10.39 18.94
CA PHE A 135 13.82 10.10 17.89
C PHE A 135 13.70 8.61 17.63
N LYS A 136 14.83 7.90 17.46
CA LYS A 136 14.84 6.44 17.32
C LYS A 136 14.18 5.74 18.50
N ARG A 137 14.44 6.21 19.73
CA ARG A 137 13.80 5.67 20.93
C ARG A 137 12.28 5.87 20.92
N GLU A 138 11.81 7.08 20.58
CA GLU A 138 10.38 7.38 20.48
C GLU A 138 9.69 6.53 19.39
N ILE A 139 10.34 6.33 18.24
CA ILE A 139 9.82 5.45 17.17
C ILE A 139 9.83 3.98 17.61
N PHE A 140 10.86 3.54 18.35
CA PHE A 140 10.92 2.19 18.92
C PHE A 140 9.79 1.94 19.91
N ASP A 141 9.57 2.87 20.85
CA ASP A 141 8.47 2.78 21.82
C ASP A 141 7.11 2.74 21.12
N ARG A 142 6.89 3.58 20.10
CA ARG A 142 5.68 3.54 19.27
C ARG A 142 5.52 2.21 18.54
N SER A 143 6.61 1.56 18.13
CA SER A 143 6.56 0.23 17.52
C SER A 143 6.07 -0.83 18.50
N ILE A 144 6.50 -0.75 19.76
CA ILE A 144 6.00 -1.62 20.82
C ILE A 144 4.51 -1.39 21.05
N GLU A 145 4.06 -0.13 21.13
CA GLU A 145 2.64 0.20 21.29
C GLU A 145 1.79 -0.33 20.13
N ASN A 146 2.24 -0.13 18.89
CA ASN A 146 1.57 -0.65 17.70
C ASN A 146 1.51 -2.19 17.72
N TYR A 147 2.56 -2.87 18.20
CA TYR A 147 2.57 -4.33 18.31
C TYR A 147 1.61 -4.83 19.41
N VAL A 148 1.50 -4.11 20.52
CA VAL A 148 0.48 -4.40 21.55
C VAL A 148 -0.92 -4.31 20.94
N SER A 149 -1.22 -3.24 20.20
CA SER A 149 -2.50 -3.09 19.50
C SER A 149 -2.73 -4.18 18.45
N PHE A 150 -1.68 -4.63 17.74
CA PHE A 150 -1.76 -5.79 16.85
C PHE A 150 -2.19 -7.05 17.61
N LEU A 151 -1.56 -7.38 18.74
CA LEU A 151 -1.89 -8.57 19.53
C LEU A 151 -3.34 -8.52 20.06
N GLU A 152 -3.81 -7.35 20.49
CA GLU A 152 -5.19 -7.17 20.95
C GLU A 152 -6.20 -7.38 19.79
N VAL A 153 -5.92 -6.82 18.61
CA VAL A 153 -6.75 -6.99 17.42
C VAL A 153 -6.71 -8.42 16.91
N ASP A 154 -5.54 -9.08 16.94
CA ASP A 154 -5.38 -10.46 16.52
C ASP A 154 -6.16 -11.42 17.43
N SER A 155 -6.08 -11.19 18.74
CA SER A 155 -6.90 -11.91 19.73
C SER A 155 -8.41 -11.69 19.48
N ALA A 156 -8.82 -10.45 19.19
CA ALA A 156 -10.21 -10.14 18.85
C ALA A 156 -10.66 -10.81 17.55
N ARG A 157 -9.79 -10.85 16.54
CA ARG A 157 -10.03 -11.54 15.27
C ARG A 157 -10.29 -13.03 15.48
N GLY A 158 -9.51 -13.69 16.34
CA GLY A 158 -9.73 -15.09 16.72
C GLY A 158 -11.12 -15.30 17.35
N ARG A 159 -11.50 -14.45 18.31
CA ARG A 159 -12.85 -14.52 18.91
C ARG A 159 -13.98 -14.31 17.91
N ILE A 160 -13.85 -13.32 17.03
CA ILE A 160 -14.84 -13.05 15.97
C ILE A 160 -14.98 -14.27 15.07
N PHE A 161 -13.86 -14.90 14.70
CA PHE A 161 -13.88 -16.11 13.89
C PHE A 161 -14.68 -17.23 14.58
N ASP A 162 -14.38 -17.52 15.84
CA ASP A 162 -15.08 -18.56 16.63
C ASP A 162 -16.58 -18.25 16.76
N GLU A 163 -16.94 -16.98 16.99
CA GLU A 163 -18.34 -16.53 17.05
C GLU A 163 -19.07 -16.76 15.73
N GLN A 164 -18.43 -16.49 14.59
CA GLN A 164 -19.00 -16.69 13.26
C GLN A 164 -19.14 -18.18 12.91
N ILE A 165 -18.18 -19.02 13.31
CA ILE A 165 -18.31 -20.48 13.22
C ILE A 165 -19.55 -20.94 13.99
N ALA A 166 -19.67 -20.55 15.27
CA ALA A 166 -20.79 -20.93 16.11
C ALA A 166 -22.15 -20.41 15.60
N LEU A 167 -22.17 -19.21 14.99
CA LEU A 167 -23.36 -18.64 14.35
C LEU A 167 -23.80 -19.49 13.15
N HIS A 168 -22.86 -19.87 12.28
CA HIS A 168 -23.16 -20.62 11.07
C HIS A 168 -23.47 -22.09 11.34
N GLU A 169 -22.84 -22.72 12.33
CA GLU A 169 -23.21 -24.07 12.81
C GLU A 169 -24.69 -24.15 13.20
N ARG A 170 -25.23 -23.10 13.85
CA ARG A 170 -26.65 -23.06 14.23
C ARG A 170 -27.58 -22.94 13.03
N ALA A 171 -27.15 -22.25 11.97
CA ALA A 171 -27.93 -22.04 10.75
C ALA A 171 -28.00 -23.30 9.85
N VAL A 172 -27.03 -24.21 10.01
CA VAL A 172 -26.83 -25.39 9.17
C VAL A 172 -27.81 -26.54 9.44
N LYS A 173 -28.65 -26.45 10.49
CA LYS A 173 -29.72 -27.42 10.80
C LYS A 173 -30.76 -27.65 9.68
N SER A 174 -30.59 -27.05 8.51
CA SER A 174 -31.52 -27.07 7.36
C SER A 174 -30.91 -27.61 6.05
N LEU A 175 -29.66 -28.09 6.05
CA LEU A 175 -28.98 -28.54 4.82
C LEU A 175 -29.09 -30.06 4.62
N ASP A 176 -30.29 -30.53 4.28
CA ASP A 176 -30.52 -31.92 3.92
C ASP A 176 -29.72 -32.30 2.65
N GLY A 177 -29.03 -33.44 2.70
CA GLY A 177 -28.36 -34.05 1.54
C GLY A 177 -26.89 -33.66 1.33
N LEU A 178 -26.27 -32.85 2.19
CA LEU A 178 -24.83 -32.58 2.16
C LEU A 178 -24.03 -33.49 3.10
N SER A 179 -22.77 -33.78 2.74
CA SER A 179 -21.85 -34.46 3.66
C SER A 179 -21.41 -33.52 4.79
N ILE A 180 -21.05 -34.11 5.94
CA ILE A 180 -20.53 -33.35 7.09
C ILE A 180 -19.31 -32.51 6.69
N ASP A 181 -18.40 -33.05 5.88
CA ASP A 181 -17.21 -32.33 5.43
C ASP A 181 -17.57 -31.07 4.62
N THR A 182 -18.53 -31.19 3.71
CA THR A 182 -19.01 -30.05 2.89
C THR A 182 -19.62 -28.98 3.77
N VAL A 183 -20.38 -29.41 4.79
CA VAL A 183 -21.01 -28.51 5.75
C VAL A 183 -19.95 -27.75 6.58
N CYS A 184 -18.94 -28.45 7.09
CA CYS A 184 -17.83 -27.84 7.82
C CYS A 184 -17.06 -26.83 6.96
N GLU A 185 -16.77 -27.18 5.70
CA GLU A 185 -16.10 -26.29 4.76
C GLU A 185 -16.91 -25.02 4.50
N LEU A 186 -18.23 -25.15 4.30
CA LEU A 186 -19.12 -24.00 4.10
C LEU A 186 -19.18 -23.08 5.33
N ILE A 187 -19.25 -23.65 6.54
CA ILE A 187 -19.23 -22.89 7.80
C ILE A 187 -17.91 -22.10 7.90
N PHE A 188 -16.79 -22.77 7.66
CA PHE A 188 -15.47 -22.17 7.70
C PHE A 188 -15.31 -21.02 6.70
N LEU A 189 -15.70 -21.26 5.44
CA LEU A 189 -15.63 -20.24 4.39
C LEU A 189 -16.53 -19.03 4.69
N ARG A 190 -17.71 -19.25 5.28
CA ARG A 190 -18.60 -18.15 5.69
C ARG A 190 -18.03 -17.34 6.84
N ALA A 191 -17.44 -17.99 7.84
CA ALA A 191 -16.79 -17.29 8.95
C ALA A 191 -15.61 -16.44 8.45
N LEU A 192 -14.77 -16.97 7.55
CA LEU A 192 -13.69 -16.21 6.91
C LEU A 192 -14.20 -15.06 6.03
N GLY A 193 -15.35 -15.25 5.39
CA GLY A 193 -15.99 -14.26 4.54
C GLY A 193 -16.83 -13.21 5.28
N SER A 194 -16.97 -13.33 6.60
CA SER A 194 -17.74 -12.36 7.40
C SER A 194 -17.08 -10.98 7.38
N GLU A 195 -17.90 -9.92 7.34
CA GLU A 195 -17.42 -8.54 7.29
C GLU A 195 -16.59 -8.20 8.52
N GLU A 196 -17.00 -8.69 9.69
CA GLU A 196 -16.32 -8.49 10.96
C GLU A 196 -14.93 -9.13 10.96
N TYR A 197 -14.80 -10.37 10.49
CA TYR A 197 -13.51 -11.06 10.42
C TYR A 197 -12.58 -10.40 9.40
N LEU A 198 -13.10 -10.01 8.24
CA LEU A 198 -12.33 -9.30 7.21
C LEU A 198 -11.83 -7.95 7.73
N LYS A 199 -12.68 -7.18 8.44
CA LYS A 199 -12.30 -5.91 9.06
C LYS A 199 -11.22 -6.09 10.12
N ALA A 200 -11.35 -7.10 10.99
CA ALA A 200 -10.33 -7.41 12.00
C ALA A 200 -8.99 -7.83 11.34
N THR A 201 -9.05 -8.61 10.26
CA THR A 201 -7.88 -8.99 9.47
C THR A 201 -7.19 -7.79 8.84
N MET A 202 -7.95 -6.87 8.25
CA MET A 202 -7.39 -5.62 7.70
C MET A 202 -6.70 -4.80 8.78
N MET A 203 -7.33 -4.63 9.95
CA MET A 203 -6.74 -3.88 11.06
C MET A 203 -5.45 -4.50 11.58
N SER A 204 -5.41 -5.83 11.71
CA SER A 204 -4.21 -6.59 12.07
C SER A 204 -3.07 -6.30 11.09
N GLY A 205 -3.35 -6.30 9.78
CA GLY A 205 -2.39 -5.94 8.74
C GLY A 205 -1.88 -4.50 8.83
N VAL A 206 -2.75 -3.53 9.17
CA VAL A 206 -2.37 -2.12 9.34
C VAL A 206 -1.36 -1.95 10.47
N TYR A 207 -1.63 -2.52 11.65
CA TYR A 207 -0.72 -2.40 12.79
C TYR A 207 0.65 -3.04 12.50
N MET A 208 0.69 -4.22 11.89
CA MET A 208 1.95 -4.84 11.48
C MET A 208 2.71 -4.03 10.43
N GLY A 209 1.98 -3.37 9.51
CA GLY A 209 2.56 -2.42 8.56
C GLY A 209 3.28 -1.27 9.28
N HIS A 210 2.62 -0.65 10.25
CA HIS A 210 3.22 0.45 11.03
C HIS A 210 4.44 0.00 11.85
N VAL A 211 4.42 -1.20 12.45
CA VAL A 211 5.59 -1.73 13.18
C VAL A 211 6.76 -1.90 12.22
N THR A 212 6.53 -2.50 11.05
CA THR A 212 7.57 -2.73 10.04
C THR A 212 8.17 -1.41 9.52
N GLU A 213 7.32 -0.41 9.26
CA GLU A 213 7.75 0.93 8.84
C GLU A 213 8.61 1.61 9.91
N ASN A 214 8.17 1.57 11.17
CA ASN A 214 8.94 2.15 12.26
C ASN A 214 10.31 1.44 12.44
N CYS A 215 10.37 0.12 12.32
CA CYS A 215 11.63 -0.63 12.33
C CYS A 215 12.57 -0.14 11.22
N MET A 216 12.05 0.05 10.01
CA MET A 216 12.83 0.61 8.89
C MET A 216 13.36 2.00 9.22
N MET A 217 12.55 2.87 9.82
CA MET A 217 12.96 4.23 10.21
C MET A 217 14.07 4.23 11.27
N VAL A 218 14.05 3.27 12.20
CA VAL A 218 15.07 3.16 13.26
C VAL A 218 16.38 2.57 12.74
N LEU A 219 16.30 1.51 11.94
CA LEU A 219 17.46 0.73 11.50
C LEU A 219 18.11 1.27 10.23
N GLY A 220 17.31 1.82 9.31
CA GLY A 220 17.75 2.19 7.96
C GLY A 220 18.19 0.99 7.11
N ASP A 221 17.86 -0.23 7.52
CA ASP A 221 18.35 -1.48 6.94
C ASP A 221 17.27 -2.57 7.04
N ALA A 222 16.79 -3.02 5.87
CA ALA A 222 15.71 -3.99 5.76
C ALA A 222 16.08 -5.37 6.32
N GLU A 223 17.35 -5.76 6.22
CA GLU A 223 17.81 -7.10 6.61
C GLU A 223 17.80 -7.30 8.14
N LYS A 224 17.82 -6.19 8.89
CA LYS A 224 17.82 -6.19 10.36
C LYS A 224 16.42 -6.12 10.97
N ILE A 225 15.39 -5.89 10.15
CA ILE A 225 14.00 -5.77 10.63
C ILE A 225 13.55 -7.02 11.40
N PRO A 226 13.77 -8.27 10.93
CA PRO A 226 13.31 -9.46 11.65
C PRO A 226 13.82 -9.54 13.10
N GLY A 227 15.12 -9.28 13.33
CA GLY A 227 15.67 -9.32 14.69
C GLY A 227 15.10 -8.23 15.60
N MET A 228 14.77 -7.05 15.05
CA MET A 228 14.11 -6.00 15.82
C MET A 228 12.64 -6.31 16.10
N MET A 229 11.96 -6.98 15.17
CA MET A 229 10.59 -7.48 15.37
C MET A 229 10.53 -8.47 16.53
N ASP A 230 11.49 -9.38 16.64
CA ASP A 230 11.57 -10.34 17.76
C ASP A 230 11.66 -9.62 19.12
N VAL A 231 12.49 -8.56 19.20
CA VAL A 231 12.64 -7.74 20.41
C VAL A 231 11.35 -6.99 20.73
N ILE A 232 10.71 -6.39 19.71
CA ILE A 232 9.45 -5.66 19.87
C ILE A 232 8.35 -6.61 20.35
N GLU A 233 8.24 -7.79 19.74
CA GLU A 233 7.26 -8.81 20.11
C GLU A 233 7.43 -9.23 21.57
N GLN A 234 8.65 -9.62 21.96
CA GLN A 234 8.94 -10.03 23.33
C GLN A 234 8.56 -8.92 24.32
N THR A 235 8.99 -7.69 24.04
CA THR A 235 8.70 -6.52 24.90
C THR A 235 7.19 -6.23 25.00
N ALA A 236 6.47 -6.33 23.88
CA ALA A 236 5.03 -6.11 23.84
C ALA A 236 4.27 -7.17 24.66
N ARG A 237 4.68 -8.44 24.55
CA ARG A 237 4.10 -9.54 25.34
C ARG A 237 4.33 -9.35 26.84
N GLU A 238 5.53 -8.93 27.24
CA GLU A 238 5.84 -8.59 28.62
C GLU A 238 4.96 -7.44 29.15
N ARG A 239 4.79 -6.37 28.36
CA ARG A 239 3.90 -5.25 28.72
C ARG A 239 2.45 -5.68 28.88
N LEU A 240 1.95 -6.56 28.00
CA LEU A 240 0.60 -7.11 28.12
C LEU A 240 0.43 -7.97 29.37
N ALA A 241 1.37 -8.89 29.63
CA ALA A 241 1.35 -9.73 30.82
C ALA A 241 1.35 -8.89 32.11
N ALA A 242 2.17 -7.83 32.17
CA ALA A 242 2.22 -6.91 33.30
C ALA A 242 0.89 -6.15 33.50
N ARG A 243 0.20 -5.77 32.41
CA ARG A 243 -1.12 -5.12 32.47
C ARG A 243 -2.19 -6.05 33.03
N ASP A 244 -2.14 -7.33 32.67
CA ASP A 244 -3.14 -8.30 33.13
C ASP A 244 -2.93 -8.72 34.59
N MET A 245 -1.68 -8.72 35.09
CA MET A 245 -1.40 -8.92 36.52
C MET A 245 -1.85 -7.75 37.40
N ALA A 246 -2.03 -6.55 36.83
CA ALA A 246 -2.44 -5.36 37.55
C ALA A 246 -3.97 -5.18 37.64
N LYS A 247 -4.75 -6.01 36.94
CA LYS A 247 -6.23 -6.01 36.96
C LYS A 247 -6.76 -7.00 38.00
#